data_AF-A0AA37MZH1-F1
#
_entry.id   AF-A0AA37MZH1-F1
#
_cell.length_a   1.000
_cell.length_b   1.000
_cell.length_c   1.000
_cell.angle_alpha   90.00
_cell.angle_beta   90.00
_cell.angle_gamma   90.00
#
_symmetry.space_group_name_H-M   'P 1'
#
loop_
_entity.id
_entity.type
_entity.pdbx_description
1 polymer ?
#
loop_
_entity_poly.entity_id
_entity_poly.type
_entity_poly.pdbx_seq_one_letter_code
_entity_poly.pdbx_strand_id
1 'polypeptide(L)'
;MLFLIPVYLLILGFAIGACVWIMKLFNEGRRIRQKNAEEQRQRHGGESVLEWDGPYAEGEPDAEFGRLVVQFKQKKGSGYARFYERGLVRGKRRLPYSEVKDMLVLEENAPKMATALRRMQDQRSTGLNIYPKKGMQMVISKFDYEIDIKLLRDVQNGLGYRN
;
A
#
# COMPACT_ATOMS: atom_id res chain seq x y z
N MET A 1 44.38 -26.09 -6.65
CA MET A 1 43.27 -25.30 -7.26
C MET A 1 42.02 -26.15 -7.55
N LEU A 2 42.10 -27.41 -7.99
CA LEU A 2 40.91 -28.23 -8.32
C LEU A 2 39.90 -28.43 -7.16
N PHE A 3 40.36 -28.52 -5.91
CA PHE A 3 39.48 -28.71 -4.74
C PHE A 3 38.69 -27.47 -4.31
N LEU A 4 39.03 -26.28 -4.82
CA LEU A 4 38.32 -25.03 -4.50
C LEU A 4 37.09 -24.82 -5.38
N ILE A 5 37.07 -25.40 -6.58
CA ILE A 5 35.97 -25.30 -7.54
C ILE A 5 34.66 -25.91 -6.98
N PRO A 6 34.64 -27.15 -6.45
CA PRO A 6 33.40 -27.72 -5.90
C PRO A 6 32.92 -26.98 -4.64
N VAL A 7 33.85 -26.47 -3.82
CA VAL A 7 33.52 -25.65 -2.64
C VAL A 7 32.89 -24.32 -3.05
N TYR A 8 33.42 -23.66 -4.08
CA TYR A 8 32.88 -22.42 -4.61
C TYR A 8 31.47 -22.60 -5.19
N LEU A 9 31.23 -23.70 -5.93
CA LEU A 9 29.92 -24.02 -6.48
C LEU A 9 28.87 -24.29 -5.38
N LEU A 10 29.26 -24.96 -4.29
CA LEU A 10 28.38 -25.16 -3.13
C LEU A 10 28.02 -23.85 -2.44
N ILE A 11 29.00 -22.96 -2.21
CA ILE A 11 28.76 -21.64 -1.61
C ILE A 11 27.84 -20.79 -2.49
N LEU A 12 28.07 -20.80 -3.80
CA LEU A 12 27.25 -20.06 -4.76
C LEU A 12 25.81 -20.60 -4.79
N GLY A 13 25.64 -21.93 -4.81
CA GLY A 13 24.32 -22.56 -4.75
C GLY A 13 23.57 -22.20 -3.47
N PHE A 14 24.25 -22.22 -2.32
CA PHE A 14 23.67 -21.81 -1.04
C PHE A 14 23.28 -20.32 -1.04
N ALA A 15 24.13 -19.44 -1.56
CA ALA A 15 23.85 -18.00 -1.63
C ALA A 15 22.61 -17.70 -2.52
N ILE A 16 22.51 -18.35 -3.68
CA ILE A 16 21.33 -18.23 -4.56
C ILE A 16 20.08 -18.74 -3.84
N GLY A 17 20.17 -19.90 -3.19
CA GLY A 17 19.07 -20.48 -2.41
C GLY A 17 18.59 -19.55 -1.30
N ALA A 18 19.51 -18.96 -0.53
CA ALA A 18 19.21 -18.00 0.53
C ALA A 18 18.55 -16.73 -0.02
N CYS A 19 19.06 -16.16 -1.12
CA CYS A 19 18.46 -15.00 -1.78
C CYS A 19 17.03 -15.27 -2.24
N VAL A 20 16.78 -16.43 -2.88
CA VAL A 20 15.43 -16.83 -3.31
C VAL A 20 14.50 -17.03 -2.11
N TRP A 21 14.98 -17.64 -1.04
CA TRP A 21 14.19 -17.86 0.18
C TRP A 21 13.79 -16.55 0.86
N ILE A 22 14.74 -15.62 1.02
CA ILE A 22 14.48 -14.27 1.55
C ILE A 22 13.44 -13.55 0.66
N MET A 23 13.61 -13.57 -0.66
CA MET A 23 12.63 -12.96 -1.58
C MET A 23 11.23 -13.58 -1.46
N LYS A 24 11.11 -14.88 -1.21
CA LYS A 24 9.81 -15.54 -0.98
C LYS A 24 9.14 -15.05 0.30
N LEU A 25 9.90 -14.95 1.40
CA LEU A 25 9.42 -14.45 2.69
C LEU A 25 8.88 -13.02 2.58
N PHE A 26 9.60 -12.12 1.90
CA PHE A 26 9.13 -10.75 1.68
C PHE A 26 7.88 -10.67 0.78
N ASN A 27 7.71 -11.61 -0.15
CA ASN A 27 6.56 -11.64 -1.06
C ASN A 27 5.33 -12.34 -0.48
N GLU A 28 5.44 -13.09 0.61
CA GLU A 28 4.33 -13.87 1.16
C GLU A 28 3.21 -12.97 1.68
N GLY A 29 3.53 -11.93 2.45
CA GLY A 29 2.53 -10.95 2.91
C GLY A 29 1.83 -10.25 1.75
N ARG A 30 2.57 -9.90 0.68
CA ARG A 30 1.98 -9.35 -0.53
C ARG A 30 1.02 -10.34 -1.20
N ARG A 31 1.41 -11.60 -1.33
CA ARG A 31 0.57 -12.65 -1.94
C ARG A 31 -0.72 -12.85 -1.16
N ILE A 32 -0.65 -12.83 0.18
CA ILE A 32 -1.83 -12.92 1.05
C ILE A 32 -2.76 -11.72 0.80
N ARG A 33 -2.24 -10.48 0.85
CA ARG A 33 -3.05 -9.29 0.56
C ARG A 33 -3.70 -9.32 -0.82
N GLN A 34 -2.94 -9.73 -1.84
CA GLN A 34 -3.45 -9.85 -3.20
C GLN A 34 -4.53 -10.93 -3.32
N LYS A 35 -4.35 -12.07 -2.65
CA LYS A 35 -5.36 -13.12 -2.60
C LYS A 35 -6.63 -12.62 -1.91
N ASN A 36 -6.51 -11.98 -0.76
CA ASN A 36 -7.64 -11.44 0.00
C ASN A 36 -8.39 -10.35 -0.79
N ALA A 37 -7.67 -9.48 -1.51
CA ALA A 37 -8.27 -8.46 -2.37
C ALA A 37 -9.00 -9.08 -3.57
N GLU A 38 -8.49 -10.17 -4.14
CA GLU A 38 -9.16 -10.88 -5.22
C GLU A 38 -10.39 -11.67 -4.72
N GLU A 39 -10.32 -12.29 -3.54
CA GLU A 39 -11.48 -12.90 -2.89
C GLU A 39 -12.57 -11.86 -2.61
N GLN A 40 -12.18 -10.66 -2.18
CA GLN A 40 -13.11 -9.53 -2.02
C GLN A 40 -13.75 -9.14 -3.36
N ARG A 41 -12.94 -8.97 -4.41
CA ARG A 41 -13.42 -8.65 -5.75
C ARG A 41 -14.43 -9.69 -6.26
N GLN A 42 -14.17 -10.97 -6.02
CA GLN A 42 -15.08 -12.05 -6.42
C GLN A 42 -16.43 -11.96 -5.72
N ARG A 43 -16.47 -11.57 -4.44
CA ARG A 43 -17.74 -11.32 -3.72
C ARG A 43 -18.56 -10.18 -4.33
N HIS A 44 -17.90 -9.20 -4.94
CA HIS A 44 -18.51 -8.05 -5.62
C HIS A 44 -18.62 -8.24 -7.14
N GLY A 45 -18.73 -9.49 -7.61
CA GLY A 45 -18.99 -9.77 -9.04
C GLY A 45 -17.86 -9.38 -9.99
N GLY A 46 -16.63 -9.26 -9.50
CA GLY A 46 -15.47 -8.82 -10.30
C GLY A 46 -15.10 -7.35 -10.10
N GLU A 47 -15.87 -6.59 -9.33
CA GLU A 47 -15.58 -5.18 -9.03
C GLU A 47 -14.74 -5.02 -7.76
N SER A 48 -13.86 -4.01 -7.75
CA SER A 48 -13.13 -3.62 -6.54
C SER A 48 -13.84 -2.43 -5.90
N VAL A 49 -14.53 -2.70 -4.80
CA VAL A 49 -15.30 -1.70 -4.04
C VAL A 49 -14.68 -1.53 -2.66
N LEU A 50 -14.58 -0.30 -2.16
CA LEU A 50 -14.19 -0.02 -0.78
C LEU A 50 -15.37 -0.31 0.15
N GLU A 51 -15.28 -1.43 0.88
CA GLU A 51 -16.24 -1.77 1.94
C GLU A 51 -16.02 -0.82 3.14
N TRP A 52 -17.08 -0.16 3.61
CA TRP A 52 -17.00 0.85 4.66
C TRP A 52 -18.14 0.77 5.66
N ASP A 53 -17.79 0.56 6.93
CA ASP A 53 -18.73 0.50 8.05
C ASP A 53 -18.73 1.79 8.90
N GLY A 54 -17.82 2.72 8.60
CA GLY A 54 -17.70 3.99 9.31
C GLY A 54 -18.65 5.07 8.80
N PRO A 55 -18.64 6.26 9.43
CA PRO A 55 -19.32 7.42 8.87
C PRO A 55 -18.70 7.78 7.52
N TYR A 56 -19.55 8.11 6.54
CA TYR A 56 -19.11 8.60 5.25
C TYR A 56 -18.63 10.05 5.39
N ALA A 57 -17.55 10.39 4.68
CA ALA A 57 -17.10 11.77 4.60
C ALA A 57 -18.13 12.67 3.89
N GLU A 58 -18.28 13.89 4.38
CA GLU A 58 -19.09 14.91 3.73
C GLU A 58 -18.40 15.41 2.44
N GLY A 59 -19.09 15.28 1.31
CA GLY A 59 -18.62 15.78 0.03
C GLY A 59 -19.41 15.22 -1.15
N GLU A 60 -19.21 15.85 -2.30
CA GLU A 60 -19.87 15.46 -3.54
C GLU A 60 -19.41 14.06 -4.01
N PRO A 61 -20.35 13.23 -4.51
CA PRO A 61 -20.00 11.99 -5.16
C PRO A 61 -19.21 12.27 -6.45
N ASP A 62 -18.41 11.30 -6.85
CA ASP A 62 -17.69 11.33 -8.12
C ASP A 62 -18.47 10.54 -9.17
N ALA A 63 -18.63 11.10 -10.37
CA ALA A 63 -19.41 10.48 -11.45
C ALA A 63 -18.87 9.10 -11.89
N GLU A 64 -17.57 8.87 -11.74
CA GLU A 64 -16.91 7.62 -12.09
C GLU A 64 -16.81 6.70 -10.86
N PHE A 65 -16.37 7.25 -9.72
CA PHE A 65 -15.99 6.45 -8.56
C PHE A 65 -17.08 6.29 -7.48
N GLY A 66 -18.23 6.95 -7.65
CA GLY A 66 -19.37 6.80 -6.76
C GLY A 66 -19.28 7.71 -5.54
N ARG A 67 -19.86 7.27 -4.42
CA ARG A 67 -19.97 8.07 -3.21
C ARG A 67 -18.60 8.31 -2.58
N LEU A 68 -18.39 9.50 -2.00
CA LEU A 68 -17.22 9.79 -1.18
C LEU A 68 -17.29 8.99 0.14
N VAL A 69 -16.27 8.20 0.42
CA VAL A 69 -16.20 7.33 1.60
C VAL A 69 -15.35 7.99 2.68
N VAL A 70 -14.09 8.33 2.37
CA VAL A 70 -13.15 8.96 3.30
C VAL A 70 -12.37 10.05 2.58
N GLN A 71 -12.02 11.12 3.30
CA GLN A 71 -11.06 12.11 2.81
C GLN A 71 -9.99 12.43 3.86
N PHE A 72 -8.75 12.57 3.39
CA PHE A 72 -7.62 13.02 4.20
C PHE A 72 -7.21 14.42 3.74
N LYS A 73 -7.14 15.36 4.68
CA LYS A 73 -6.72 16.74 4.41
C LYS A 73 -5.21 16.83 4.30
N GLN A 74 -4.70 17.60 3.33
CA GLN A 74 -3.28 17.93 3.28
C GLN A 74 -2.91 18.91 4.39
N LYS A 75 -1.78 18.68 5.05
CA LYS A 75 -1.24 19.60 6.06
C LYS A 75 -0.80 20.93 5.47
N LYS A 76 -0.38 20.92 4.19
CA LYS A 76 0.04 22.10 3.44
C LYS A 76 -0.90 22.31 2.27
N GLY A 77 -1.57 23.47 2.23
CA GLY A 77 -2.53 23.83 1.19
C GLY A 77 -3.96 23.36 1.49
N SER A 78 -4.82 23.44 0.48
CA SER A 78 -6.25 23.07 0.55
C SER A 78 -6.57 21.74 -0.14
N GLY A 79 -5.54 20.93 -0.41
CA GLY A 79 -5.70 19.64 -1.10
C GLY A 79 -6.26 18.54 -0.21
N TYR A 80 -6.93 17.57 -0.83
CA TYR A 80 -7.44 16.37 -0.18
C TYR A 80 -7.04 15.12 -0.98
N ALA A 81 -6.84 14.01 -0.27
CA ALA A 81 -6.87 12.67 -0.84
C ALA A 81 -8.25 12.06 -0.56
N ARG A 82 -9.02 11.81 -1.60
CA ARG A 82 -10.43 11.40 -1.52
C ARG A 82 -10.58 9.96 -1.98
N PHE A 83 -11.06 9.12 -1.07
CA PHE A 83 -11.38 7.72 -1.31
C PHE A 83 -12.89 7.63 -1.53
N TYR A 84 -13.26 7.14 -2.69
CA TYR A 84 -14.64 6.89 -3.10
C TYR A 84 -14.88 5.38 -3.11
N GLU A 85 -16.10 4.95 -3.41
CA GLU A 85 -16.45 3.52 -3.43
C GLU A 85 -15.60 2.71 -4.41
N ARG A 86 -15.27 3.25 -5.59
CA ARG A 86 -14.58 2.50 -6.67
C ARG A 86 -13.22 3.05 -7.07
N GLY A 87 -12.77 4.12 -6.43
CA GLY A 87 -11.50 4.74 -6.79
C GLY A 87 -11.03 5.83 -5.83
N LEU A 88 -9.81 6.28 -6.07
CA LEU A 88 -9.12 7.31 -5.31
C LEU A 88 -8.81 8.50 -6.21
N VAL A 89 -9.06 9.70 -5.70
CA VAL A 89 -8.65 10.96 -6.33
C VAL A 89 -7.70 11.71 -5.42
N ARG A 90 -6.56 12.11 -5.96
CA ARG A 90 -5.53 12.90 -5.25
C ARG A 90 -4.98 13.98 -6.18
N GLY A 91 -5.40 15.23 -5.95
CA GLY A 91 -5.09 16.32 -6.87
C GLY A 91 -5.62 16.03 -8.27
N LYS A 92 -4.76 16.06 -9.29
CA LYS A 92 -5.12 15.70 -10.68
C LYS A 92 -5.09 14.20 -10.96
N ARG A 93 -4.61 13.38 -10.02
CA ARG A 93 -4.45 11.94 -10.23
C ARG A 93 -5.70 11.20 -9.80
N ARG A 94 -6.24 10.38 -10.70
CA ARG A 94 -7.37 9.48 -10.48
C ARG A 94 -6.88 8.05 -10.59
N LEU A 95 -7.30 7.17 -9.68
CA LEU A 95 -6.91 5.76 -9.68
C LEU A 95 -8.14 4.90 -9.33
N PRO A 96 -8.70 4.15 -10.28
CA PRO A 96 -9.72 3.15 -9.97
C PRO A 96 -9.10 2.00 -9.17
N TYR A 97 -9.87 1.39 -8.27
CA TYR A 97 -9.39 0.29 -7.44
C TYR A 97 -9.11 -0.99 -8.23
N SER A 98 -9.76 -1.15 -9.40
CA SER A 98 -9.46 -2.22 -10.35
C SER A 98 -8.00 -2.18 -10.84
N GLU A 99 -7.37 -1.01 -10.84
CA GLU A 99 -5.98 -0.77 -11.26
C GLU A 99 -4.99 -0.77 -10.08
N VAL A 100 -5.43 -1.07 -8.87
CA VAL A 100 -4.53 -1.27 -7.72
C VAL A 100 -3.97 -2.69 -7.76
N LYS A 101 -2.65 -2.82 -7.61
CA LYS A 101 -1.93 -4.10 -7.56
C LYS A 101 -1.68 -4.56 -6.11
N ASP A 102 -1.40 -3.62 -5.22
CA ASP A 102 -1.18 -3.87 -3.80
C ASP A 102 -1.40 -2.57 -3.01
N MET A 103 -1.76 -2.71 -1.74
CA MET A 103 -1.92 -1.61 -0.80
C MET A 103 -1.41 -2.04 0.57
N LEU A 104 -0.62 -1.17 1.21
CA LEU A 104 0.00 -1.46 2.49
C LEU A 104 0.15 -0.20 3.35
N VAL A 105 -0.40 -0.23 4.55
CA VAL A 105 -0.09 0.72 5.60
C VAL A 105 1.29 0.40 6.18
N LEU A 106 2.19 1.36 6.09
CA LEU A 106 3.47 1.34 6.78
C LEU A 106 3.40 2.29 7.98
N GLU A 107 3.84 1.82 9.14
CA GLU A 107 3.99 2.63 10.33
C GLU A 107 5.44 3.09 10.50
N GLU A 108 5.62 4.16 11.27
CA GLU A 108 6.95 4.69 11.60
C GLU A 108 7.69 3.64 12.44
N ASN A 109 8.80 3.16 11.91
CA ASN A 109 9.62 2.12 12.52
C ASN A 109 11.06 2.60 12.77
N ALA A 110 11.39 3.84 12.41
CA ALA A 110 12.71 4.40 12.63
C ALA A 110 13.05 4.41 14.13
N PRO A 111 14.16 3.78 14.56
CA PRO A 111 14.58 3.84 15.96
C PRO A 111 14.88 5.29 16.34
N LYS A 112 14.68 5.63 17.62
CA LYS A 112 14.92 7.00 18.15
C LYS A 112 16.33 7.54 17.87
N MET A 113 17.32 6.67 17.63
CA MET A 113 18.70 7.04 17.30
C MET A 113 19.01 7.06 15.80
N ALA A 114 18.00 6.89 14.94
CA ALA A 114 18.18 7.00 13.49
C ALA A 114 18.62 8.41 13.09
N THR A 115 19.42 8.50 12.02
CA THR A 115 19.84 9.77 11.43
C THR A 115 18.64 10.59 10.95
N ALA A 116 18.79 11.91 10.88
CA ALA A 116 17.71 12.81 10.44
C ALA A 116 17.19 12.45 9.03
N LEU A 117 18.09 12.11 8.09
CA LEU A 117 17.72 11.64 6.75
C LEU A 117 16.86 10.36 6.80
N ARG A 118 17.25 9.39 7.64
CA ARG A 118 16.52 8.13 7.78
C ARG A 118 15.14 8.33 8.41
N ARG A 119 15.02 9.24 9.38
CA ARG A 119 13.72 9.61 9.96
C ARG A 119 12.82 10.32 8.94
N MET A 120 13.37 11.25 8.14
CA MET A 120 12.59 11.90 7.09
C MET A 120 12.11 10.91 6.02
N GLN A 121 12.97 9.97 5.63
CA GLN A 121 12.60 8.93 4.68
C GLN A 121 11.50 8.02 5.26
N ASP A 122 11.65 7.60 6.52
CA ASP A 122 10.66 6.77 7.22
C ASP A 122 9.30 7.48 7.29
N GLN A 123 9.27 8.74 7.74
CA GLN A 123 8.06 9.56 7.80
C GLN A 123 7.35 9.75 6.45
N ARG A 124 8.11 9.83 5.36
CA ARG A 124 7.55 9.91 4.00
C ARG A 124 6.99 8.58 3.53
N SER A 125 7.54 7.45 3.98
CA SER A 125 6.99 6.11 3.72
C SER A 125 5.85 5.73 4.66
N THR A 126 5.77 6.34 5.85
CA THR A 126 4.73 6.11 6.85
C THR A 126 3.38 6.62 6.36
N GLY A 127 2.43 5.71 6.25
CA GLY A 127 1.10 5.96 5.71
C GLY A 127 0.68 4.87 4.72
N LEU A 128 -0.31 5.17 3.90
CA LEU A 128 -0.86 4.21 2.95
C LEU A 128 -0.07 4.23 1.65
N ASN A 129 0.65 3.14 1.41
CA ASN A 129 1.40 2.90 0.18
C ASN A 129 0.49 2.16 -0.79
N ILE A 130 0.25 2.77 -1.94
CA ILE A 130 -0.63 2.27 -2.98
C ILE A 130 0.24 1.99 -4.20
N TYR A 131 0.23 0.75 -4.64
CA TYR A 131 1.00 0.28 -5.79
C TYR A 131 0.02 0.02 -6.93
N PRO A 132 -0.07 0.90 -7.94
CA PRO A 132 -0.86 0.65 -9.13
C PRO A 132 -0.29 -0.52 -9.94
N LYS A 133 -1.13 -1.14 -10.77
CA LYS A 133 -0.69 -2.08 -11.82
C LYS A 133 0.20 -1.37 -12.84
N LYS A 134 -0.08 -0.10 -13.14
CA LYS A 134 0.67 0.76 -14.06
C LYS A 134 0.98 2.13 -13.45
N GLY A 135 2.21 2.59 -13.65
CA GLY A 135 2.68 3.90 -13.20
C GLY A 135 3.34 3.90 -11.82
N MET A 136 3.60 5.10 -11.30
CA MET A 136 4.39 5.28 -10.08
C MET A 136 3.56 5.02 -8.80
N GLN A 137 4.21 4.45 -7.78
CA GLN A 137 3.66 4.31 -6.43
C GLN A 137 3.08 5.64 -5.93
N MET A 138 1.97 5.54 -5.20
CA MET A 138 1.42 6.66 -4.44
C MET A 138 1.58 6.39 -2.97
N VAL A 139 1.86 7.45 -2.21
CA VAL A 139 1.88 7.40 -0.76
C VAL A 139 0.94 8.49 -0.24
N ILE A 140 -0.03 8.10 0.57
CA ILE A 140 -0.77 9.02 1.43
C ILE A 140 -0.03 9.03 2.76
N SER A 141 0.97 9.92 2.85
CA SER A 141 1.96 9.92 3.93
C SER A 141 1.50 10.77 5.11
N LYS A 142 1.88 10.35 6.33
CA LYS A 142 1.67 11.16 7.55
C LYS A 142 2.45 12.48 7.50
N PHE A 143 3.48 12.55 6.65
CA PHE A 143 4.21 13.79 6.41
C PHE A 143 3.36 14.83 5.66
N ASP A 144 2.60 14.41 4.64
CA ASP A 144 1.84 15.32 3.77
C ASP A 144 0.39 15.54 4.21
N TYR A 145 -0.22 14.56 4.89
CA TYR A 145 -1.64 14.56 5.26
C TYR A 145 -1.86 14.50 6.77
N GLU A 146 -3.00 15.02 7.21
CA GLU A 146 -3.58 14.77 8.53
C GLU A 146 -4.16 13.34 8.50
N ILE A 147 -3.47 12.41 9.14
CA ILE A 147 -3.74 10.97 9.04
C ILE A 147 -4.02 10.39 10.42
N ASP A 148 -5.13 9.65 10.51
CA ASP A 148 -5.33 8.60 11.48
C ASP A 148 -4.92 7.25 10.86
N ILE A 149 -3.95 6.57 11.47
CA ILE A 149 -3.44 5.28 11.00
C ILE A 149 -4.52 4.21 11.07
N LYS A 150 -5.42 4.28 12.07
CA LYS A 150 -6.54 3.34 12.17
C LYS A 150 -7.44 3.46 10.93
N LEU A 151 -7.77 4.68 10.54
CA LEU A 151 -8.59 4.95 9.36
C LEU A 151 -7.93 4.45 8.07
N LEU A 152 -6.60 4.58 7.93
CA LEU A 152 -5.89 4.00 6.78
C LEU A 152 -5.95 2.48 6.76
N ARG A 153 -5.86 1.83 7.93
CA ARG A 153 -6.00 0.38 8.03
C ARG A 153 -7.41 -0.06 7.67
N ASP A 154 -8.43 0.69 8.09
CA ASP A 154 -9.82 0.42 7.73
C ASP A 154 -10.01 0.54 6.20
N VAL A 155 -9.42 1.55 5.56
CA VAL A 155 -9.41 1.67 4.08
C VAL A 155 -8.68 0.51 3.40
N GLN A 156 -7.50 0.12 3.90
CA GLN A 156 -6.74 -1.03 3.38
C GLN A 156 -7.56 -2.32 3.49
N ASN A 157 -8.19 -2.53 4.64
CA ASN A 157 -8.98 -3.73 4.94
C ASN A 157 -10.28 -3.78 4.14
N GLY A 158 -10.96 -2.63 4.00
CA GLY A 158 -12.19 -2.51 3.21
C GLY A 158 -11.98 -2.78 1.72
N LEU A 159 -10.76 -2.58 1.22
CA LEU A 159 -10.34 -3.00 -0.13
C LEU A 159 -9.81 -4.43 -0.22
N GLY A 160 -9.89 -5.19 0.88
CA GLY A 160 -9.46 -6.58 0.95
C GLY A 160 -7.94 -6.78 1.07
N TYR A 161 -7.11 -5.73 1.12
CA TYR A 161 -5.65 -5.85 1.23
C TYR A 161 -5.17 -6.12 2.66
N ARG A 162 -5.88 -6.94 3.44
CA ARG A 162 -5.50 -7.32 4.80
C ARG A 162 -4.38 -8.37 4.80
N ASN A 163 -3.48 -8.29 5.77
CA ASN A 163 -2.49 -9.34 6.06
C ASN A 163 -3.13 -10.46 6.88
#